data_AF-A0A1X0NPT9-F1
#
_entry.id   AF-A0A1X0NPT9-F1
#
_cell.length_a   1.000
_cell.length_b   1.000
_cell.length_c   1.000
_cell.angle_alpha   90.00
_cell.angle_beta   90.00
_cell.angle_gamma   90.00
#
_symmetry.space_group_name_H-M   'P 1'
#
loop_
_entity.id
_entity.type
_entity.pdbx_description
1 polymer ?
#
loop_
_entity_poly.entity_id
_entity_poly.type
_entity_poly.pdbx_seq_one_letter_code
_entity_poly.pdbx_strand_id
1 'polypeptide(L)'
;MPFIVRVCKGEDSDVLRDARSLRTLIFVGEQGVPTELEFDSKDGEATHFVVYEIQSESNQTTTTTPPLAVASARVRVVRDCGVYAYPSPVAKVERVCVRKEYRRRGCGNILMQAVEKYIEKTLKLPSVVLHAQVPIKLFYIQRGYTETSEEYLEANIPHICMSKI
;
A
#
# COMPACT_ATOMS: atom_id res chain seq x y z
N MET A 1 -17.87 9.67 -4.94
CA MET A 1 -17.77 9.57 -3.48
C MET A 1 -16.44 10.19 -3.08
N PRO A 2 -16.40 11.15 -2.14
CA PRO A 2 -15.13 11.79 -1.79
C PRO A 2 -14.27 10.83 -0.98
N PHE A 3 -13.00 10.72 -1.35
CA PHE A 3 -11.99 9.96 -0.62
C PHE A 3 -10.96 10.92 -0.03
N ILE A 4 -10.44 10.60 1.15
CA ILE A 4 -9.29 11.29 1.75
C ILE A 4 -8.16 10.31 1.96
N VAL A 5 -6.91 10.80 1.85
CA VAL A 5 -5.73 10.01 2.18
C VAL A 5 -5.13 10.57 3.48
N ARG A 6 -4.92 9.71 4.47
CA ARG A 6 -4.14 10.03 5.66
C ARG A 6 -2.82 9.26 5.64
N VAL A 7 -1.80 9.87 6.22
CA VAL A 7 -0.43 9.37 6.21
C VAL A 7 0.13 9.45 7.62
N CYS A 8 0.81 8.41 8.08
CA CYS A 8 1.58 8.43 9.32
C CYS A 8 2.97 7.82 9.09
N LYS A 9 3.94 8.20 9.92
CA LYS A 9 5.28 7.59 9.94
C LYS A 9 5.52 7.02 11.32
N GLY A 10 6.06 5.81 11.39
CA GLY A 10 6.47 5.18 12.63
C GLY A 10 5.35 4.50 13.40
N GLU A 11 5.51 4.43 14.72
CA GLU A 11 4.65 3.65 15.62
C GLU A 11 3.48 4.47 16.18
N ASP A 12 2.39 3.75 16.45
CA ASP A 12 1.16 4.19 17.13
C ASP A 12 0.40 5.38 16.54
N SER A 13 -0.57 5.07 15.68
CA SER A 13 -1.57 6.04 15.22
C SER A 13 -2.83 5.30 14.78
N ASP A 14 -3.97 6.01 14.76
CA ASP A 14 -5.21 5.48 14.20
C ASP A 14 -5.03 5.03 12.74
N VAL A 15 -4.20 5.75 11.97
CA VAL A 15 -3.88 5.40 10.57
C VAL A 15 -3.18 4.05 10.48
N LEU A 16 -2.18 3.78 11.33
CA LEU A 16 -1.51 2.50 11.37
C LEU A 16 -2.46 1.38 11.84
N ARG A 17 -3.30 1.65 12.84
CA ARG A 17 -4.30 0.70 13.32
C ARG A 17 -5.30 0.31 12.22
N ASP A 18 -5.75 1.29 11.44
CA ASP A 18 -6.65 1.08 10.31
C ASP A 18 -5.97 0.33 9.17
N ALA A 19 -4.72 0.68 8.85
CA ALA A 19 -3.91 -0.03 7.87
C ALA A 19 -3.77 -1.52 8.25
N ARG A 20 -3.39 -1.81 9.50
CA ARG A 20 -3.27 -3.18 10.01
C ARG A 20 -4.60 -3.92 9.97
N SER A 21 -5.69 -3.28 10.38
CA SER A 21 -7.03 -3.90 10.34
C SER A 21 -7.44 -4.28 8.90
N LEU A 22 -7.17 -3.39 7.93
CA LEU A 22 -7.44 -3.66 6.52
C LEU A 22 -6.54 -4.77 5.96
N ARG A 23 -5.25 -4.77 6.33
CA ARG A 23 -4.26 -5.78 5.96
C ARG A 23 -4.64 -7.15 6.52
N THR A 24 -5.07 -7.25 7.78
CA THR A 24 -5.58 -8.50 8.37
C THR A 24 -6.79 -9.01 7.60
N LEU A 25 -7.75 -8.13 7.30
CA LEU A 25 -8.95 -8.53 6.55
C LEU A 25 -8.58 -9.13 5.19
N ILE A 26 -7.66 -8.50 4.46
CA ILE A 26 -7.35 -8.86 3.07
C ILE A 26 -6.26 -9.93 2.99
N PHE A 27 -5.08 -9.69 3.55
CA PHE A 27 -3.95 -10.61 3.41
C PHE A 27 -4.16 -11.89 4.21
N VAL A 28 -4.55 -11.80 5.48
CA VAL A 28 -4.81 -12.98 6.32
C VAL A 28 -6.17 -13.59 5.96
N GLY A 29 -7.23 -12.78 5.97
CA GLY A 29 -8.60 -13.26 5.80
C GLY A 29 -8.94 -13.71 4.37
N GLU A 30 -8.64 -12.90 3.35
CA GLU A 30 -9.00 -13.21 1.96
C GLU A 30 -7.92 -14.03 1.23
N GLN A 31 -6.63 -13.74 1.46
CA GLN A 31 -5.52 -14.34 0.70
C GLN A 31 -4.84 -15.49 1.43
N GLY A 32 -5.15 -15.74 2.71
CA GLY A 32 -4.57 -16.83 3.49
C GLY A 32 -3.09 -16.65 3.81
N VAL A 33 -2.57 -15.41 3.77
CA VAL A 33 -1.20 -15.10 4.20
C VAL A 33 -1.09 -15.37 5.71
N PRO A 34 -0.13 -16.18 6.17
CA PRO A 34 0.09 -16.39 7.59
C PRO A 34 0.33 -15.07 8.35
N THR A 35 -0.30 -14.94 9.51
CA THR A 35 -0.26 -13.71 10.34
C THR A 35 1.18 -13.26 10.64
N GLU A 36 2.07 -14.22 10.91
CA GLU A 36 3.49 -13.98 11.18
C GLU A 36 4.27 -13.42 9.98
N LEU A 37 3.84 -13.71 8.76
CA LEU A 37 4.43 -13.12 7.54
C LEU A 37 3.85 -11.73 7.26
N GLU A 38 2.60 -11.50 7.67
CA GLU A 38 1.95 -10.21 7.50
C GLU A 38 2.57 -9.14 8.42
N PHE A 39 2.80 -9.48 9.69
CA PHE A 39 3.37 -8.58 10.70
C PHE A 39 4.88 -8.78 10.90
N ASP A 40 5.65 -8.27 9.93
CA ASP A 40 7.10 -8.45 9.79
C ASP A 40 7.99 -7.57 10.69
N SER A 41 7.45 -6.95 11.75
CA SER A 41 8.13 -5.97 12.61
C SER A 41 8.67 -4.70 11.92
N LYS A 42 8.42 -4.48 10.62
CA LYS A 42 8.94 -3.31 9.88
C LYS A 42 7.98 -2.12 9.86
N ASP A 43 6.82 -2.25 10.49
CA ASP A 43 5.82 -1.19 10.53
C ASP A 43 6.32 0.07 11.25
N GLY A 44 7.14 -0.09 12.30
CA GLY A 44 7.65 1.04 13.10
C GLY A 44 8.68 1.93 12.38
N GLU A 45 9.21 1.48 11.26
CA GLU A 45 10.18 2.25 10.44
C GLU A 45 9.55 2.80 9.15
N ALA A 46 8.29 2.46 8.89
CA ALA A 46 7.65 2.72 7.63
C ALA A 46 6.75 3.97 7.65
N THR A 47 6.47 4.48 6.45
CA THR A 47 5.40 5.45 6.22
C THR A 47 4.17 4.70 5.72
N HIS A 48 3.03 4.86 6.39
CA HIS A 48 1.78 4.19 6.05
C HIS A 48 0.79 5.18 5.44
N PHE A 49 0.05 4.71 4.45
CA PHE A 49 -0.97 5.45 3.73
C PHE A 49 -2.29 4.71 3.87
N VAL A 50 -3.35 5.43 4.19
CA VAL A 50 -4.71 4.87 4.20
C VAL A 50 -5.64 5.80 3.47
N VAL A 51 -6.39 5.25 2.52
CA VAL A 51 -7.50 5.92 1.86
C VAL A 51 -8.76 5.64 2.66
N TYR A 52 -9.51 6.69 2.97
CA TYR A 52 -10.79 6.60 3.63
C TYR A 52 -11.91 7.11 2.73
N GLU A 53 -13.05 6.44 2.75
CA GLU A 53 -14.28 6.98 2.21
C GLU A 53 -14.87 8.01 3.20
N ILE A 54 -15.17 9.20 2.69
CA ILE A 54 -15.97 10.18 3.41
C ILE A 54 -17.44 9.82 3.17
N GLN A 55 -18.15 9.47 4.23
CA GLN A 55 -19.61 9.38 4.17
C GLN A 55 -20.18 10.80 4.15
N SER A 56 -21.02 11.10 3.16
CA SER A 56 -21.80 12.34 3.16
C SER A 56 -22.77 12.31 4.33
N GLU A 57 -22.77 13.36 5.16
CA GLU A 57 -23.74 13.55 6.24
C GLU A 57 -25.15 13.70 5.66
N SER A 58 -25.84 12.58 5.43
CA SER A 58 -27.29 12.59 5.28
C SER A 58 -27.90 12.51 6.68
N ASN A 59 -28.29 13.67 7.19
CA ASN A 59 -28.96 13.96 8.46
C ASN A 59 -28.08 14.09 9.70
N GLN A 60 -28.15 15.30 10.28
CA GLN A 60 -27.59 15.74 11.54
C GLN A 60 -27.93 14.78 12.69
N THR A 61 -27.06 13.79 12.93
CA THR A 61 -26.94 13.13 14.21
C THR A 61 -25.46 13.15 14.56
N THR A 62 -25.13 13.75 15.69
CA THR A 62 -23.80 14.07 16.23
C THR A 62 -22.97 12.84 16.62
N THR A 63 -23.09 11.75 15.88
CA THR A 63 -22.21 10.58 15.94
C THR A 63 -21.12 10.73 14.90
N THR A 64 -19.94 11.17 15.35
CA THR A 64 -18.69 11.22 14.59
C THR A 64 -18.29 9.80 14.19
N THR A 65 -18.96 9.22 13.19
CA THR A 65 -18.59 7.91 12.67
C THR A 65 -17.20 8.05 12.06
N PRO A 66 -16.19 7.32 12.56
CA PRO A 66 -14.86 7.39 11.98
C PRO A 66 -14.94 6.99 10.51
N PRO A 67 -14.22 7.71 9.62
CA PRO A 67 -14.32 7.44 8.18
C PRO A 67 -13.83 6.02 7.90
N LEU A 68 -14.43 5.35 6.91
CA LEU A 68 -14.14 3.94 6.63
C LEU A 68 -12.83 3.81 5.85
N ALA A 69 -11.85 3.06 6.38
CA ALA A 69 -10.63 2.72 5.66
C ALA A 69 -10.91 1.74 4.51
N VAL A 70 -10.50 2.09 3.28
CA VAL A 70 -10.84 1.35 2.05
C VAL A 70 -9.62 0.89 1.25
N ALA A 71 -8.46 1.52 1.41
CA ALA A 71 -7.21 1.08 0.80
C ALA A 71 -6.02 1.43 1.68
N SER A 72 -4.95 0.65 1.62
CA SER A 72 -3.72 0.95 2.36
C SER A 72 -2.47 0.57 1.58
N ALA A 73 -1.37 1.28 1.83
CA ALA A 73 -0.02 0.94 1.40
C ALA A 73 0.99 1.32 2.48
N ARG A 74 2.16 0.69 2.44
CA ARG A 74 3.32 1.00 3.27
C ARG A 74 4.51 1.35 2.37
N VAL A 75 5.32 2.32 2.79
CA VAL A 75 6.57 2.70 2.11
C VAL A 75 7.73 2.57 3.08
N ARG A 76 8.80 1.91 2.64
CA ARG A 76 10.10 1.87 3.34
C ARG A 76 11.20 2.35 2.41
N VAL A 77 12.23 2.99 2.97
CA VAL A 77 13.45 3.33 2.24
C VAL A 77 14.43 2.18 2.44
N VAL A 78 14.84 1.54 1.35
CA VAL A 78 15.70 0.35 1.39
C VAL A 78 16.84 0.42 0.40
N ARG A 79 17.90 -0.35 0.65
CA ARG A 79 18.95 -0.65 -0.34
C ARG A 79 18.81 -2.05 -0.93
N ASP A 80 17.94 -2.88 -0.36
CA ASP A 80 17.67 -4.24 -0.80
C ASP A 80 16.15 -4.47 -0.74
N CYS A 81 15.54 -4.82 -1.88
CA CYS A 81 14.12 -5.11 -1.94
C CYS A 81 13.78 -6.58 -1.64
N GLY A 82 14.77 -7.46 -1.53
CA GLY A 82 14.63 -8.91 -1.42
C GLY A 82 14.81 -9.64 -2.76
N VAL A 83 14.86 -8.90 -3.87
CA VAL A 83 15.12 -9.41 -5.23
C VAL A 83 16.42 -8.82 -5.78
N TYR A 84 16.61 -7.51 -5.60
CA TYR A 84 17.80 -6.78 -6.03
C TYR A 84 18.33 -5.89 -4.90
N ALA A 85 19.65 -5.78 -4.86
CA ALA A 85 20.34 -4.74 -4.12
C ALA A 85 20.59 -3.53 -5.04
N TYR A 86 20.40 -2.33 -4.49
CA TYR A 86 20.53 -1.05 -5.19
C TYR A 86 21.75 -0.27 -4.67
N PRO A 87 22.52 0.39 -5.56
CA PRO A 87 23.67 1.20 -5.17
C PRO A 87 23.28 2.45 -4.35
N SER A 88 22.04 2.92 -4.54
CA SER A 88 21.45 4.05 -3.83
C SER A 88 20.11 3.63 -3.20
N PRO A 89 19.66 4.31 -2.13
CA PRO A 89 18.35 4.00 -1.53
C PRO A 89 17.20 4.17 -2.52
N VAL A 90 16.20 3.30 -2.41
CA VAL A 90 14.97 3.31 -3.22
C VAL A 90 13.75 3.26 -2.31
N ALA A 91 12.62 3.76 -2.81
CA ALA A 91 11.34 3.64 -2.10
C ALA A 91 10.70 2.29 -2.42
N LYS A 92 10.63 1.39 -1.44
CA LYS A 92 9.91 0.13 -1.57
C LYS A 92 8.45 0.30 -1.11
N VAL A 93 7.52 0.15 -2.04
CA VAL A 93 6.08 0.15 -1.77
C VAL A 93 5.62 -1.28 -1.52
N GLU A 94 4.95 -1.50 -0.39
CA GLU A 94 4.55 -2.80 0.11
C GLU A 94 3.12 -2.75 0.66
N ARG A 95 2.52 -3.93 0.88
CA ARG A 95 1.21 -4.09 1.54
C ARG A 95 0.08 -3.27 0.89
N VAL A 96 0.16 -3.10 -0.44
CA VAL A 96 -0.88 -2.42 -1.21
C VAL A 96 -2.13 -3.29 -1.24
N CYS A 97 -3.23 -2.80 -0.68
CA CYS A 97 -4.50 -3.52 -0.65
C CYS A 97 -5.69 -2.57 -0.79
N VAL A 98 -6.78 -3.09 -1.36
CA VAL A 98 -8.05 -2.38 -1.52
C VAL A 98 -9.18 -3.30 -1.10
N ARG A 99 -10.04 -2.81 -0.20
CA ARG A 99 -11.24 -3.48 0.27
C ARG A 99 -12.09 -3.93 -0.91
N LYS A 100 -12.60 -5.18 -0.88
CA LYS A 100 -13.25 -5.84 -2.01
C LYS A 100 -14.37 -5.00 -2.64
N GLU A 101 -15.23 -4.38 -1.83
CA GLU A 101 -16.36 -3.56 -2.30
C GLU A 101 -15.91 -2.27 -3.00
N TYR A 102 -14.67 -1.83 -2.76
CA TYR A 102 -14.08 -0.58 -3.27
C TYR A 102 -13.10 -0.80 -4.43
N ARG A 103 -12.86 -2.06 -4.82
CA ARG A 103 -12.07 -2.38 -6.02
C ARG A 103 -12.77 -1.81 -7.26
N ARG A 104 -11.96 -1.40 -8.25
CA ARG A 104 -12.43 -0.75 -9.49
C ARG A 104 -13.19 0.59 -9.31
N ARG A 105 -13.14 1.20 -8.11
CA ARG A 105 -13.67 2.56 -7.83
C ARG A 105 -12.61 3.66 -7.85
N GLY A 106 -11.40 3.35 -8.32
CA GLY A 106 -10.28 4.31 -8.36
C GLY A 106 -9.47 4.44 -7.06
N CYS A 107 -9.85 3.78 -5.96
CA CYS A 107 -9.14 3.90 -4.68
C CYS A 107 -7.65 3.51 -4.76
N GLY A 108 -7.32 2.47 -5.54
CA GLY A 108 -5.92 2.09 -5.77
C GLY A 108 -5.11 3.16 -6.50
N ASN A 109 -5.73 3.88 -7.44
CA ASN A 109 -5.08 5.00 -8.13
C ASN A 109 -4.84 6.18 -7.19
N ILE A 110 -5.83 6.52 -6.37
CA ILE A 110 -5.74 7.58 -5.34
C ILE A 110 -4.60 7.26 -4.36
N LEU A 111 -4.56 6.02 -3.88
CA LEU A 111 -3.53 5.54 -2.96
C LEU A 111 -2.13 5.66 -3.56
N MET A 112 -1.91 5.07 -4.73
CA MET A 112 -0.59 5.06 -5.37
C MET A 112 -0.16 6.47 -5.82
N GLN A 113 -1.09 7.35 -6.20
CA GLN A 113 -0.77 8.74 -6.50
C GLN A 113 -0.28 9.49 -5.25
N ALA A 114 -0.89 9.26 -4.08
CA ALA A 114 -0.42 9.85 -2.83
C ALA A 114 0.96 9.31 -2.42
N VAL A 115 1.19 8.00 -2.59
CA VAL A 115 2.49 7.35 -2.36
C VAL A 115 3.57 7.95 -3.27
N GLU A 116 3.34 7.98 -4.58
CA GLU A 116 4.30 8.52 -5.55
C GLU A 116 4.61 10.00 -5.29
N LYS A 117 3.60 10.81 -4.98
CA LYS A 117 3.78 12.23 -4.61
C LYS A 117 4.62 12.39 -3.34
N TYR A 118 4.40 11.54 -2.33
CA TYR A 118 5.21 11.56 -1.11
C TYR A 118 6.67 11.17 -1.39
N ILE A 119 6.89 10.16 -2.22
CA ILE A 119 8.24 9.73 -2.60
C ILE A 119 8.96 10.86 -3.33
N GLU A 120 8.31 11.49 -4.31
CA GLU A 120 8.89 12.58 -5.11
C GLU A 120 9.18 13.83 -4.26
N LYS A 121 8.20 14.29 -3.48
CA LYS A 121 8.28 15.59 -2.78
C LYS A 121 8.97 15.51 -1.42
N THR A 122 8.82 14.41 -0.70
CA THR A 122 9.30 14.27 0.69
C THR A 122 10.56 13.43 0.75
N LEU A 123 10.56 12.21 0.18
CA LEU A 123 11.75 11.35 0.21
C LEU A 123 12.81 11.75 -0.81
N LYS A 124 12.40 12.41 -1.91
CA LYS A 124 13.25 12.82 -3.04
C LYS A 124 14.07 11.67 -3.61
N LEU A 125 13.47 10.49 -3.68
CA LEU A 125 14.10 9.29 -4.22
C LEU A 125 13.78 9.17 -5.72
N PRO A 126 14.76 8.79 -6.56
CA PRO A 126 14.61 8.76 -8.01
C PRO A 126 13.95 7.47 -8.52
N SER A 127 13.59 6.55 -7.63
CA SER A 127 12.96 5.30 -8.05
C SER A 127 12.07 4.70 -6.97
N VAL A 128 11.05 4.01 -7.46
CA VAL A 128 10.08 3.24 -6.69
C VAL A 128 10.20 1.78 -7.10
N VAL A 129 10.20 0.88 -6.13
CA VAL A 129 10.18 -0.57 -6.35
C VAL A 129 9.01 -1.18 -5.60
N LEU A 130 8.39 -2.20 -6.18
CA LEU A 130 7.33 -2.97 -5.53
C LEU A 130 7.36 -4.43 -6.01
N HIS A 131 6.79 -5.31 -5.19
CA HIS A 131 6.52 -6.70 -5.57
C HIS A 131 5.03 -6.79 -5.88
N ALA A 132 4.69 -6.88 -7.16
CA ALA A 132 3.29 -6.99 -7.59
C ALA A 132 2.88 -8.46 -7.63
N GLN A 133 1.67 -8.78 -7.15
CA GLN A 133 1.06 -10.07 -7.48
C GLN A 133 0.84 -10.15 -8.99
N VAL A 134 1.17 -11.27 -9.63
CA VAL A 134 1.09 -11.43 -11.09
C VAL A 134 -0.29 -11.03 -11.65
N PRO A 135 -1.44 -11.37 -11.03
CA PRO A 135 -2.75 -10.98 -11.54
C PRO A 135 -3.03 -9.47 -11.60
N ILE A 136 -2.28 -8.65 -10.84
CA ILE A 136 -2.48 -7.19 -10.79
C ILE A 136 -1.34 -6.39 -11.44
N LYS A 137 -0.36 -7.04 -12.08
CA LYS A 137 0.78 -6.33 -12.72
C LYS A 137 0.35 -5.30 -13.77
N LEU A 138 -0.74 -5.57 -14.50
CA LEU A 138 -1.30 -4.64 -15.49
C LEU A 138 -1.74 -3.29 -14.87
N PHE A 139 -2.21 -3.29 -13.62
CA PHE A 139 -2.52 -2.04 -12.91
C PHE A 139 -1.27 -1.18 -12.72
N TYR A 140 -0.14 -1.78 -12.40
CA TYR A 140 1.12 -1.06 -12.25
C TYR A 140 1.73 -0.65 -13.60
N ILE A 141 1.62 -1.50 -14.62
CA ILE A 141 2.04 -1.16 -16.00
C ILE A 141 1.31 0.09 -16.50
N GLN A 142 -0.01 0.17 -16.31
CA GLN A 142 -0.81 1.35 -16.66
C GLN A 142 -0.39 2.63 -15.92
N ARG A 143 0.33 2.49 -14.80
CA ARG A 143 0.88 3.60 -14.00
C ARG A 143 2.34 3.93 -14.34
N GLY A 144 2.91 3.26 -15.34
CA GLY A 144 4.28 3.46 -15.80
C GLY A 144 5.33 2.65 -15.05
N TYR A 145 4.96 1.58 -14.33
CA TYR A 145 5.92 0.62 -13.80
C TYR A 145 6.31 -0.38 -14.88
N THR A 146 7.55 -0.86 -14.83
CA THR A 146 8.08 -1.91 -15.69
C THR A 146 8.39 -3.17 -14.88
N GLU A 147 8.22 -4.33 -15.49
CA GLU A 147 8.64 -5.62 -14.92
C GLU A 147 10.18 -5.67 -14.92
N THR A 148 10.78 -6.03 -13.79
CA THR A 148 12.24 -6.04 -13.63
C THR A 148 12.81 -7.40 -13.23
N SER A 149 11.96 -8.39 -12.91
CA SER A 149 12.36 -9.76 -12.60
C SER A 149 11.52 -10.78 -13.35
N GLU A 150 11.93 -12.04 -13.29
CA GLU A 150 11.04 -13.18 -13.55
C GLU A 150 10.00 -13.34 -12.42
N GLU A 151 8.99 -14.18 -12.65
CA GLU A 151 7.99 -14.50 -11.64
C GLU A 151 8.57 -15.38 -10.52
N TYR A 152 8.20 -15.12 -9.27
CA TYR A 152 8.62 -15.89 -8.10
C TYR A 152 7.48 -16.02 -7.08
N LEU A 153 7.62 -16.94 -6.13
CA LEU A 153 6.62 -17.12 -5.06
C LEU A 153 6.98 -16.30 -3.82
N GLU A 154 6.03 -15.55 -3.31
CA GLU A 154 6.07 -14.89 -2.00
C GLU A 154 4.79 -15.27 -1.24
N ALA A 155 4.93 -15.90 -0.06
CA ALA A 155 3.81 -16.47 0.70
C ALA A 155 2.88 -17.39 -0.14
N ASN A 156 3.45 -18.23 -1.01
CA ASN A 156 2.75 -19.11 -1.97
C ASN A 156 1.91 -18.37 -3.03
N ILE A 157 2.11 -17.06 -3.19
CA ILE A 157 1.44 -16.24 -4.20
C ILE A 157 2.46 -15.85 -5.28
N PRO A 158 2.15 -16.03 -6.57
CA PRO A 158 2.99 -15.56 -7.66
C PRO A 158 3.14 -14.03 -7.66
N HIS A 159 4.38 -13.58 -7.61
CA HIS A 159 4.77 -12.18 -7.63
C HIS A 159 5.80 -11.91 -8.73
N ILE A 160 5.91 -10.64 -9.10
CA ILE A 160 6.92 -10.11 -10.00
C ILE A 160 7.45 -8.78 -9.44
N CYS A 161 8.75 -8.57 -9.50
CA CYS A 161 9.37 -7.31 -9.12
C CYS A 161 9.11 -6.28 -10.22
N MET A 162 8.72 -5.08 -9.81
CA MET A 162 8.47 -3.98 -10.72
C MET A 162 9.09 -2.68 -10.20
N SER A 163 9.53 -1.81 -11.11
CA SER A 163 10.05 -0.50 -10.73
C SER A 163 9.51 0.62 -11.61
N LYS A 164 9.64 1.85 -11.11
CA LYS A 164 9.37 3.10 -11.83
C LYS A 164 10.49 4.08 -11.49
N ILE A 165 11.09 4.66 -12.52
CA ILE A 165 12.15 5.68 -12.44
C ILE A 165 11.52 7.05 -12.69
#